data_AF-A0A3Q7RL78-F1
#
_entry.id   AF-A0A3Q7RL78-F1
#
_cell.length_a   1.000
_cell.length_b   1.000
_cell.length_c   1.000
_cell.angle_alpha   90.00
_cell.angle_beta   90.00
_cell.angle_gamma   90.00
#
_symmetry.space_group_name_H-M   'P 1'
#
loop_
_entity.id
_entity.type
_entity.pdbx_description
1 polymer ?
#
loop_
_entity_poly.entity_id
_entity_poly.type
_entity_poly.pdbx_seq_one_letter_code
_entity_poly.pdbx_strand_id
1 'polypeptide(L)'
;MCGENSSSLAPGFFVLNGIPGLEAAHTWIALPFCFMYITAVLGNGGLIYLISHEEALHRPMYYFLALLSFTDVTLCTTTVPNMLCIFWFNLKEIHFNACLAQMFFVHMLTGMESGVLMLMALDRYVAICHPLRYSTILTNPVITKAGLATFLRSVLLILPFTFLTKRLPYCRSNFIPHTYCDHMSVAKVSYGNFKVNAIYGLMVALLIGVFDICCISMSYTMILRAVVSLSSADARHKAFSTCTSHICAIAITYVPAFFTFFAHRFGGHNIPHHIHIIVANIYLLLPPTMNPIVYGVKTKQIREGVIKFLLGDRLSLPKTNES
;
A
#
# COMPACT_ATOMS: atom_id res chain seq x y z
N MET A 1 -35.82 8.93 12.64
CA MET A 1 -36.24 10.34 12.52
C MET A 1 -35.16 11.19 13.17
N CYS A 2 -34.37 11.96 12.42
CA CYS A 2 -33.61 13.06 13.02
C CYS A 2 -34.64 14.12 13.41
N GLY A 3 -34.91 14.26 14.71
CA GLY A 3 -35.85 15.26 15.22
C GLY A 3 -35.36 16.67 14.93
N GLU A 4 -36.28 17.59 14.67
CA GLU A 4 -36.03 18.99 14.28
C GLU A 4 -35.30 19.86 15.33
N ASN A 5 -34.62 19.27 16.32
CA ASN A 5 -33.87 20.00 17.35
C ASN A 5 -32.60 19.26 17.82
N SER A 6 -31.93 18.49 16.94
CA SER A 6 -30.62 17.91 17.23
C SER A 6 -29.55 18.57 16.36
N SER A 7 -28.72 19.42 16.97
CA SER A 7 -27.64 20.19 16.35
C SER A 7 -26.45 19.36 15.85
N SER A 8 -26.55 18.02 15.77
CA SER A 8 -25.51 17.16 15.21
C SER A 8 -25.99 16.40 13.97
N LEU A 9 -25.59 16.88 12.80
CA LEU A 9 -25.72 16.21 11.50
C LEU A 9 -24.84 14.93 11.36
N ALA A 10 -24.12 14.55 12.41
CA ALA A 10 -23.20 13.42 12.45
C ALA A 10 -23.58 12.43 13.56
N PRO A 11 -23.54 11.10 13.32
CA PRO A 11 -23.81 10.08 14.33
C PRO A 11 -22.67 10.00 15.35
N GLY A 12 -22.96 9.51 16.56
CA GLY A 12 -21.94 9.25 17.58
C GLY A 12 -20.98 8.12 17.19
N PHE A 13 -21.47 7.14 16.44
CA PHE A 13 -20.74 5.96 16.00
C PHE A 13 -21.28 5.40 14.67
N PHE A 14 -20.43 4.66 13.95
CA PHE A 14 -20.80 3.78 12.86
C PHE A 14 -20.64 2.32 13.29
N VAL A 15 -21.36 1.43 12.61
CA VAL A 15 -21.31 -0.02 12.81
C VAL A 15 -20.72 -0.67 11.55
N LEU A 16 -19.51 -1.19 11.65
CA LEU A 16 -18.81 -1.92 10.59
C LEU A 16 -19.25 -3.40 10.60
N ASN A 17 -20.01 -3.83 9.60
CA ASN A 17 -20.54 -5.20 9.55
C ASN A 17 -19.53 -6.26 9.09
N GLY A 18 -18.31 -5.88 8.74
CA GLY A 18 -17.31 -6.82 8.26
C GLY A 18 -17.65 -7.32 6.85
N ILE A 19 -17.79 -8.64 6.68
CA ILE A 19 -18.17 -9.27 5.41
C ILE A 19 -19.62 -9.78 5.53
N PRO A 20 -20.63 -9.05 4.99
CA PRO A 20 -22.03 -9.44 5.06
C PRO A 20 -22.28 -10.79 4.39
N GLY A 21 -23.08 -11.65 5.02
CA GLY A 21 -23.40 -12.99 4.53
C GLY A 21 -22.38 -14.08 4.87
N LEU A 22 -21.19 -13.71 5.37
CA LEU A 22 -20.17 -14.65 5.86
C LEU A 22 -19.95 -14.55 7.38
N GLU A 23 -20.92 -14.01 8.13
CA GLU A 23 -20.82 -13.75 9.57
C GLU A 23 -20.48 -15.01 10.39
N ALA A 24 -21.11 -16.14 10.05
CA ALA A 24 -20.81 -17.42 10.69
C ALA A 24 -19.37 -17.92 10.45
N ALA A 25 -18.71 -17.42 9.40
CA ALA A 25 -17.34 -17.78 9.06
C ALA A 25 -16.32 -16.71 9.49
N HIS A 26 -16.74 -15.59 10.09
CA HIS A 26 -15.83 -14.48 10.47
C HIS A 26 -14.64 -14.96 11.32
N THR A 27 -14.86 -15.87 12.27
CA THR A 27 -13.78 -16.43 13.11
C THR A 27 -12.72 -17.16 12.29
N TRP A 28 -13.13 -17.94 11.28
CA TRP A 28 -12.22 -18.67 10.39
C TRP A 28 -11.51 -17.72 9.42
N ILE A 29 -12.20 -16.70 8.93
CA ILE A 29 -11.65 -15.68 8.02
C ILE A 29 -10.64 -14.76 8.74
N ALA A 30 -10.79 -14.55 10.04
CA ALA A 30 -9.85 -13.76 10.83
C ALA A 30 -8.45 -14.39 10.91
N LEU A 31 -8.34 -15.72 10.89
CA LEU A 31 -7.06 -16.42 10.98
C LEU A 31 -6.08 -16.06 9.83
N PRO A 32 -6.45 -16.15 8.54
CA PRO A 32 -5.55 -15.76 7.46
C PRO A 32 -5.21 -14.27 7.49
N PHE A 33 -6.16 -13.39 7.83
CA PHE A 33 -5.86 -11.94 7.95
C PHE A 33 -4.92 -11.63 9.11
N CYS A 34 -5.04 -12.34 10.23
CA CYS A 34 -4.10 -12.23 11.34
C CYS A 34 -2.69 -12.71 10.93
N PHE A 35 -2.59 -13.83 10.23
CA PHE A 35 -1.30 -14.32 9.72
C PHE A 35 -0.63 -13.35 8.75
N MET A 36 -1.41 -12.78 7.82
CA MET A 36 -0.94 -11.73 6.90
C MET A 36 -0.44 -10.51 7.68
N TYR A 37 -1.20 -10.06 8.70
CA TYR A 37 -0.80 -8.94 9.54
C TYR A 37 0.53 -9.18 10.26
N ILE A 38 0.68 -10.32 10.93
CA ILE A 38 1.91 -10.66 11.64
C ILE A 38 3.09 -10.71 10.66
N THR A 39 2.89 -11.32 9.49
CA THR A 39 3.93 -11.41 8.45
C THR A 39 4.30 -10.04 7.89
N ALA A 40 3.31 -9.18 7.62
CA ALA A 40 3.54 -7.82 7.15
C ALA A 40 4.29 -6.98 8.19
N VAL A 41 3.90 -7.04 9.46
CA VAL A 41 4.56 -6.28 10.54
C VAL A 41 5.99 -6.77 10.77
N LEU A 42 6.18 -8.09 10.90
CA LEU A 42 7.51 -8.67 11.14
C LEU A 42 8.43 -8.50 9.93
N GLY A 43 7.92 -8.75 8.72
CA GLY A 43 8.69 -8.67 7.49
C GLY A 43 9.14 -7.24 7.19
N ASN A 44 8.22 -6.28 7.19
CA ASN A 44 8.54 -4.88 6.93
C ASN A 44 9.29 -4.23 8.11
N GLY A 45 8.95 -4.57 9.35
CA GLY A 45 9.71 -4.14 10.53
C GLY A 45 11.16 -4.65 10.50
N GLY A 46 11.36 -5.92 10.11
CA GLY A 46 12.67 -6.50 9.89
C GLY A 46 13.45 -5.83 8.75
N LEU A 47 12.79 -5.47 7.64
CA LEU A 47 13.42 -4.69 6.57
C LEU A 47 13.89 -3.31 7.05
N ILE A 48 13.05 -2.57 7.78
CA ILE A 48 13.41 -1.27 8.35
C ILE A 48 14.61 -1.41 9.29
N TYR A 49 14.57 -2.39 10.19
CA TYR A 49 15.66 -2.68 11.12
C TYR A 49 16.97 -2.95 10.36
N LEU A 50 16.92 -3.84 9.36
CA LEU A 50 18.09 -4.23 8.58
C LEU A 50 18.68 -3.05 7.82
N ILE A 51 17.85 -2.25 7.16
CA ILE A 51 18.29 -1.07 6.40
C ILE A 51 18.91 -0.01 7.32
N SER A 52 18.44 0.07 8.57
CA SER A 52 18.95 1.04 9.54
C SER A 52 20.31 0.64 10.15
N HIS A 53 20.63 -0.66 10.20
CA HIS A 53 21.84 -1.17 10.85
C HIS A 53 22.95 -1.55 9.87
N GLU A 54 22.62 -1.99 8.65
CA GLU A 54 23.62 -2.40 7.66
C GLU A 54 23.98 -1.25 6.72
N GLU A 55 25.14 -0.62 6.95
CA GLU A 55 25.61 0.50 6.12
C GLU A 55 25.72 0.15 4.62
N ALA A 56 25.97 -1.12 4.29
CA ALA A 56 25.99 -1.61 2.92
C ALA A 56 24.66 -1.42 2.17
N LEU A 57 23.56 -1.28 2.91
CA LEU A 57 22.21 -1.01 2.41
C LEU A 57 21.87 0.48 2.35
N HIS A 58 22.77 1.40 2.72
CA HIS A 58 22.54 2.84 2.58
C HIS A 58 22.67 3.32 1.13
N ARG A 59 21.81 2.79 0.26
CA ARG A 59 21.65 3.21 -1.15
C ARG A 59 20.23 3.74 -1.39
N PRO A 60 20.04 4.62 -2.39
CA PRO A 60 18.75 5.26 -2.67
C PRO A 60 17.55 4.32 -2.70
N MET A 61 17.65 3.20 -3.43
CA MET A 61 16.62 2.16 -3.50
C MET A 61 16.16 1.66 -2.13
N TYR A 62 17.08 1.46 -1.17
CA TYR A 62 16.76 0.92 0.13
C TYR A 62 16.12 1.96 1.05
N TYR A 63 16.40 3.25 0.87
CA TYR A 63 15.63 4.30 1.55
C TYR A 63 14.17 4.32 1.07
N PHE A 64 13.94 4.14 -0.23
CA PHE A 64 12.57 3.95 -0.73
C PHE A 64 11.93 2.66 -0.21
N LEU A 65 12.70 1.58 -0.10
CA LEU A 65 12.19 0.33 0.48
C LEU A 65 11.83 0.47 1.96
N ALA A 66 12.62 1.20 2.75
CA ALA A 66 12.30 1.49 4.15
C ALA A 66 11.03 2.36 4.26
N LEU A 67 10.87 3.33 3.36
CA LEU A 67 9.68 4.17 3.28
C LEU A 67 8.43 3.37 2.89
N LEU A 68 8.56 2.44 1.94
CA LEU A 68 7.51 1.49 1.56
C LEU A 68 7.15 0.60 2.75
N SER A 69 8.16 0.02 3.41
CA SER A 69 7.98 -0.85 4.58
C SER A 69 7.27 -0.12 5.73
N PHE A 70 7.63 1.13 6.00
CA PHE A 70 6.96 1.94 7.02
C PHE A 70 5.50 2.23 6.65
N THR A 71 5.24 2.52 5.37
CA THR A 71 3.90 2.74 4.84
C THR A 71 3.04 1.48 4.99
N ASP A 72 3.59 0.32 4.63
CA ASP A 72 2.95 -1.00 4.71
C ASP A 72 2.57 -1.36 6.15
N VAL A 73 3.49 -1.21 7.11
CA VAL A 73 3.21 -1.45 8.54
C VAL A 73 2.11 -0.54 9.06
N THR A 74 2.16 0.73 8.72
CA THR A 74 1.19 1.73 9.17
C THR A 74 -0.20 1.45 8.57
N LEU A 75 -0.26 1.07 7.29
CA LEU A 75 -1.49 0.76 6.57
C LEU A 75 -2.18 -0.48 7.16
N CYS A 76 -1.41 -1.55 7.36
CA CYS A 76 -1.89 -2.76 8.01
C CYS A 76 -2.39 -2.49 9.44
N THR A 77 -1.63 -1.73 10.23
CA THR A 77 -1.98 -1.42 11.64
C THR A 77 -3.21 -0.52 11.75
N THR A 78 -3.48 0.32 10.74
CA THR A 78 -4.66 1.18 10.72
C THR A 78 -5.96 0.39 10.49
N THR A 79 -5.90 -0.75 9.81
CA THR A 79 -7.09 -1.46 9.31
C THR A 79 -7.31 -2.81 9.97
N VAL A 80 -6.26 -3.64 10.05
CA VAL A 80 -6.39 -5.04 10.47
C VAL A 80 -6.80 -5.20 11.93
N PRO A 81 -6.27 -4.44 12.91
CA PRO A 81 -6.70 -4.60 14.30
C PRO A 81 -8.21 -4.39 14.47
N ASN A 82 -8.78 -3.35 13.86
CA ASN A 82 -10.23 -3.10 13.88
C ASN A 82 -11.01 -4.25 13.20
N MET A 83 -10.52 -4.74 12.06
CA MET A 83 -11.10 -5.89 11.36
C MET A 83 -11.11 -7.16 12.25
N LEU A 84 -10.01 -7.45 12.94
CA LEU A 84 -9.91 -8.61 13.84
C LEU A 84 -10.84 -8.46 15.05
N CYS A 85 -10.98 -7.26 15.61
CA CYS A 85 -11.93 -6.98 16.68
C CYS A 85 -13.38 -7.25 16.26
N ILE A 86 -13.73 -6.89 15.02
CA ILE A 86 -15.04 -7.20 14.44
C ILE A 86 -15.25 -8.71 14.34
N PHE A 87 -14.27 -9.44 13.81
CA PHE A 87 -14.43 -10.87 13.52
C PHE A 87 -14.35 -11.80 14.74
N TRP A 88 -13.52 -11.48 15.74
CA TRP A 88 -13.36 -12.32 16.93
C TRP A 88 -14.28 -11.92 18.09
N PHE A 89 -14.51 -10.63 18.27
CA PHE A 89 -15.22 -10.11 19.45
C PHE A 89 -16.56 -9.43 19.11
N ASN A 90 -16.95 -9.41 17.83
CA ASN A 90 -18.16 -8.72 17.35
C ASN A 90 -18.19 -7.22 17.75
N LEU A 91 -17.02 -6.61 17.96
CA LEU A 91 -16.86 -5.19 18.28
C LEU A 91 -16.95 -4.37 16.99
N LYS A 92 -18.18 -4.07 16.58
CA LYS A 92 -18.50 -3.45 15.30
C LYS A 92 -18.55 -1.92 15.35
N GLU A 93 -18.60 -1.34 16.54
CA GLU A 93 -18.76 0.10 16.72
C GLU A 93 -17.44 0.86 16.55
N ILE A 94 -17.46 1.92 15.75
CA ILE A 94 -16.35 2.86 15.59
C ILE A 94 -16.89 4.29 15.68
N HIS A 95 -16.24 5.13 16.48
CA HIS A 95 -16.61 6.53 16.58
C HIS A 95 -16.50 7.25 15.23
N PHE A 96 -17.40 8.19 14.95
CA PHE A 96 -17.44 8.91 13.67
C PHE A 96 -16.10 9.55 13.30
N ASN A 97 -15.45 10.26 14.23
CA ASN A 97 -14.15 10.89 13.97
C ASN A 97 -13.02 9.85 13.82
N ALA A 98 -13.09 8.73 14.53
CA ALA A 98 -12.13 7.64 14.38
C ALA A 98 -12.25 6.97 13.00
N CYS A 99 -13.48 6.82 12.50
CA CYS A 99 -13.75 6.32 11.16
C CYS A 99 -13.20 7.25 10.07
N LEU A 100 -13.41 8.56 10.21
CA LEU A 100 -12.84 9.55 9.27
C LEU A 100 -11.31 9.57 9.32
N ALA A 101 -10.71 9.44 10.52
CA ALA A 101 -9.27 9.34 10.67
C ALA A 101 -8.74 8.06 9.99
N GLN A 102 -9.37 6.91 10.24
CA GLN A 102 -9.01 5.65 9.58
C GLN A 102 -9.08 5.77 8.05
N MET A 103 -10.17 6.34 7.54
CA MET A 103 -10.36 6.58 6.11
C MET A 103 -9.24 7.47 5.52
N PHE A 104 -8.90 8.58 6.19
CA PHE A 104 -7.82 9.48 5.78
C PHE A 104 -6.48 8.73 5.70
N PHE A 105 -6.10 8.01 6.77
CA PHE A 105 -4.84 7.28 6.81
C PHE A 105 -4.77 6.20 5.74
N VAL A 106 -5.83 5.40 5.55
CA VAL A 106 -5.85 4.35 4.53
C VAL A 106 -5.59 4.91 3.14
N HIS A 107 -6.30 5.97 2.73
CA HIS A 107 -6.16 6.51 1.39
C HIS A 107 -4.85 7.30 1.21
N MET A 108 -4.40 8.02 2.25
CA MET A 108 -3.12 8.72 2.22
C MET A 108 -1.96 7.74 2.09
N LEU A 109 -1.95 6.66 2.87
CA LEU A 109 -0.91 5.63 2.83
C LEU A 109 -0.95 4.83 1.53
N THR A 110 -2.13 4.54 0.97
CA THR A 110 -2.24 3.92 -0.36
C THR A 110 -1.64 4.83 -1.45
N GLY A 111 -1.90 6.14 -1.37
CA GLY A 111 -1.28 7.12 -2.29
C GLY A 111 0.23 7.24 -2.10
N MET A 112 0.70 7.09 -0.86
CA MET A 112 2.12 7.03 -0.52
C MET A 112 2.78 5.78 -1.10
N GLU A 113 2.18 4.60 -0.90
CA GLU A 113 2.66 3.31 -1.42
C GLU A 113 2.87 3.38 -2.95
N SER A 114 1.83 3.78 -3.69
CA SER A 114 1.87 3.99 -5.14
C SER A 114 2.98 4.97 -5.55
N GLY A 115 3.11 6.08 -4.83
CA GLY A 115 4.14 7.06 -5.12
C GLY A 115 5.56 6.58 -4.82
N VAL A 116 5.75 5.73 -3.80
CA VAL A 116 7.05 5.11 -3.49
C VAL A 116 7.44 4.11 -4.58
N LEU A 117 6.50 3.28 -5.07
CA LEU A 117 6.74 2.40 -6.22
C LEU A 117 7.15 3.19 -7.47
N MET A 118 6.51 4.34 -7.71
CA MET A 118 6.92 5.26 -8.78
C MET A 118 8.36 5.78 -8.58
N LEU A 119 8.73 6.21 -7.37
CA LEU A 119 10.09 6.67 -7.07
C LEU A 119 11.13 5.56 -7.24
N MET A 120 10.79 4.33 -6.86
CA MET A 120 11.62 3.15 -7.10
C MET A 120 11.79 2.86 -8.60
N ALA A 121 10.75 3.08 -9.42
CA ALA A 121 10.87 2.96 -10.88
C ALA A 121 11.84 4.00 -11.45
N LEU A 122 11.78 5.24 -10.96
CA LEU A 122 12.70 6.31 -11.35
C LEU A 122 14.15 6.01 -10.91
N ASP A 123 14.35 5.46 -9.71
CA ASP A 123 15.65 4.96 -9.25
C ASP A 123 16.23 3.92 -10.21
N ARG A 124 15.45 2.88 -10.55
CA ARG A 124 15.87 1.86 -11.52
C ARG A 124 16.19 2.45 -12.89
N TYR A 125 15.38 3.41 -13.35
CA TYR A 125 15.59 4.09 -14.62
C TYR A 125 16.92 4.83 -14.64
N VAL A 126 17.21 5.66 -13.64
CA VAL A 126 18.48 6.41 -13.60
C VAL A 126 19.67 5.47 -13.42
N ALA A 127 19.53 4.43 -12.60
CA ALA A 127 20.60 3.45 -12.38
C ALA A 127 21.00 2.68 -13.64
N ILE A 128 20.04 2.34 -14.51
CA ILE A 128 20.29 1.53 -15.71
C ILE A 128 20.59 2.42 -16.93
N CYS A 129 19.82 3.47 -17.13
CA CYS A 129 19.95 4.31 -18.34
C CYS A 129 21.05 5.37 -18.21
N HIS A 130 21.40 5.79 -16.99
CA HIS A 130 22.39 6.86 -16.74
C HIS A 130 23.39 6.48 -15.62
N PRO A 131 24.07 5.32 -15.70
CA PRO A 131 24.87 4.79 -14.59
C PRO A 131 25.99 5.74 -14.12
N LEU A 132 26.64 6.47 -15.05
CA LEU A 132 27.71 7.42 -14.72
C LEU A 132 27.24 8.66 -13.95
N ARG A 133 25.96 9.02 -14.07
CA ARG A 133 25.36 10.20 -13.42
C ARG A 133 24.51 9.83 -12.21
N TYR A 134 24.36 8.55 -11.90
CA TYR A 134 23.47 8.06 -10.86
C TYR A 134 23.74 8.71 -9.49
N SER A 135 25.01 8.77 -9.06
CA SER A 135 25.41 9.37 -7.78
C SER A 135 25.22 10.90 -7.71
N THR A 136 25.20 11.59 -8.86
CA THR A 136 24.98 13.03 -8.94
C THR A 136 23.49 13.38 -9.00
N ILE A 137 22.67 12.51 -9.63
CA ILE A 137 21.23 12.73 -9.78
C ILE A 137 20.48 12.27 -8.52
N LEU A 138 20.71 11.04 -8.05
CA LEU A 138 20.05 10.48 -6.87
C LEU A 138 20.93 10.65 -5.63
N THR A 139 20.98 11.88 -5.14
CA THR A 139 21.63 12.21 -3.86
C THR A 139 20.63 12.05 -2.70
N ASN A 140 21.13 11.86 -1.47
CA ASN A 140 20.28 11.77 -0.27
C ASN A 140 19.29 12.93 -0.12
N PRO A 141 19.68 14.21 -0.35
CA PRO A 141 18.72 15.32 -0.32
C PRO A 141 17.60 15.20 -1.37
N VAL A 142 17.90 14.72 -2.57
CA VAL A 142 16.90 14.52 -3.63
C VAL A 142 15.91 13.44 -3.22
N ILE A 143 16.39 12.32 -2.67
CA ILE A 143 15.56 11.21 -2.20
C ILE A 143 14.64 11.65 -1.07
N THR A 144 15.17 12.37 -0.07
CA THR A 144 14.37 12.91 1.03
C THR A 144 13.32 13.89 0.53
N LYS A 145 13.69 14.81 -0.37
CA LYS A 145 12.74 15.76 -0.98
C LYS A 145 11.66 15.05 -1.78
N ALA A 146 12.02 14.04 -2.56
CA ALA A 146 11.08 13.26 -3.37
C ALA A 146 10.11 12.47 -2.46
N GLY A 147 10.61 11.78 -1.43
CA GLY A 147 9.77 11.08 -0.45
C GLY A 147 8.81 12.04 0.27
N LEU A 148 9.30 13.21 0.71
CA LEU A 148 8.48 14.23 1.34
C LEU A 148 7.43 14.80 0.37
N ALA A 149 7.80 15.06 -0.88
CA ALA A 149 6.87 15.54 -1.89
C ALA A 149 5.75 14.52 -2.17
N THR A 150 6.06 13.24 -2.24
CA THR A 150 5.07 12.15 -2.39
C THR A 150 4.12 12.08 -1.19
N PHE A 151 4.66 12.20 0.03
CA PHE A 151 3.86 12.25 1.25
C PHE A 151 2.92 13.46 1.25
N LEU A 152 3.45 14.67 1.03
CA LEU A 152 2.69 15.91 1.00
C LEU A 152 1.62 15.88 -0.09
N ARG A 153 1.94 15.38 -1.29
CA ARG A 153 0.97 15.17 -2.38
C ARG A 153 -0.22 14.33 -1.91
N SER A 154 0.05 13.20 -1.24
CA SER A 154 -0.98 12.30 -0.75
C SER A 154 -1.84 12.98 0.33
N VAL A 155 -1.23 13.68 1.28
CA VAL A 155 -1.95 14.45 2.30
C VAL A 155 -2.84 15.53 1.69
N LEU A 156 -2.29 16.34 0.77
CA LEU A 156 -3.01 17.47 0.15
C LEU A 156 -4.21 17.04 -0.68
N LEU A 157 -4.14 15.87 -1.33
CA LEU A 157 -5.25 15.34 -2.13
C LEU A 157 -6.31 14.61 -1.28
N ILE A 158 -5.91 13.98 -0.17
CA ILE A 158 -6.83 13.19 0.69
C ILE A 158 -7.46 14.01 1.81
N LEU A 159 -6.86 15.13 2.20
CA LEU A 159 -7.43 16.01 3.23
C LEU A 159 -8.79 16.62 2.81
N PRO A 160 -8.96 17.23 1.61
CA PRO A 160 -10.25 17.77 1.19
C PRO A 160 -11.31 16.68 1.03
N PHE A 161 -10.90 15.51 0.55
CA PHE A 161 -11.74 14.31 0.42
C PHE A 161 -12.37 13.91 1.75
N THR A 162 -11.58 13.90 2.84
CA THR A 162 -12.06 13.57 4.18
C THR A 162 -13.01 14.64 4.72
N PHE A 163 -12.71 15.91 4.44
CA PHE A 163 -13.53 17.03 4.87
C PHE A 163 -14.89 17.10 4.16
N LEU A 164 -14.91 16.81 2.84
CA LEU A 164 -16.16 16.69 2.08
C LEU A 164 -17.04 15.57 2.63
N THR A 165 -16.43 14.45 3.01
CA THR A 165 -17.14 13.31 3.62
C THR A 165 -17.70 13.68 4.99
N LYS A 166 -16.93 14.42 5.80
CA LYS A 166 -17.37 14.89 7.14
C LYS A 166 -18.59 15.80 7.07
N ARG A 167 -18.75 16.58 6.01
CA ARG A 167 -19.85 17.54 5.81
C ARG A 167 -21.15 16.90 5.34
N LEU A 168 -21.16 15.62 5.00
CA LEU A 168 -22.39 14.94 4.56
C LEU A 168 -23.39 14.77 5.73
N PRO A 169 -24.70 14.85 5.47
CA PRO A 169 -25.72 14.61 6.49
C PRO A 169 -25.93 13.11 6.71
N TYR A 170 -25.65 12.60 7.90
CA TYR A 170 -25.76 11.19 8.24
C TYR A 170 -26.99 10.94 9.14
N CYS A 171 -28.18 10.82 8.53
CA CYS A 171 -29.45 10.61 9.25
C CYS A 171 -30.19 9.32 8.84
N ARG A 172 -29.64 8.53 7.91
CA ARG A 172 -30.34 7.39 7.30
C ARG A 172 -30.07 6.06 8.01
N SER A 173 -28.80 5.79 8.29
CA SER A 173 -28.31 4.53 8.87
C SER A 173 -26.93 4.79 9.44
N ASN A 174 -26.49 3.98 10.39
CA ASN A 174 -25.11 3.99 10.89
C ASN A 174 -24.33 2.74 10.43
N PHE A 175 -24.92 1.88 9.59
CA PHE A 175 -24.33 0.62 9.15
C PHE A 175 -23.46 0.83 7.90
N ILE A 176 -22.19 0.41 7.99
CA ILE A 176 -21.24 0.38 6.89
C ILE A 176 -20.95 -1.10 6.58
N PRO A 177 -21.30 -1.60 5.39
CA PRO A 177 -21.06 -2.99 5.00
C PRO A 177 -19.59 -3.19 4.57
N HIS A 178 -18.66 -2.94 5.47
CA HIS A 178 -17.23 -3.05 5.21
C HIS A 178 -16.48 -3.41 6.51
N THR A 179 -15.23 -3.84 6.35
CA THR A 179 -14.30 -4.19 7.45
C THR A 179 -13.48 -3.01 7.96
N TYR A 180 -13.51 -1.88 7.23
CA TYR A 180 -12.86 -0.62 7.56
C TYR A 180 -13.66 0.54 6.94
N CYS A 181 -13.35 1.77 7.34
CA CYS A 181 -13.99 2.97 6.81
C CYS A 181 -13.52 3.31 5.39
N ASP A 182 -14.05 2.60 4.41
CA ASP A 182 -13.91 2.93 2.99
C ASP A 182 -14.72 4.19 2.64
N HIS A 183 -14.17 5.04 1.77
CA HIS A 183 -14.76 6.34 1.47
C HIS A 183 -16.12 6.26 0.79
N MET A 184 -16.26 5.43 -0.24
CA MET A 184 -17.54 5.28 -0.92
C MET A 184 -18.56 4.59 -0.02
N SER A 185 -18.10 3.66 0.81
CA SER A 185 -18.94 2.99 1.80
C SER A 185 -19.47 3.95 2.86
N VAL A 186 -18.64 4.87 3.36
CA VAL A 186 -19.05 5.94 4.29
C VAL A 186 -19.99 6.93 3.58
N ALA A 187 -19.62 7.45 2.41
CA ALA A 187 -20.39 8.48 1.72
C ALA A 187 -21.82 8.01 1.33
N LYS A 188 -21.99 6.73 0.93
CA LYS A 188 -23.28 6.13 0.57
C LYS A 188 -24.28 6.02 1.74
N VAL A 189 -23.79 6.05 2.99
CA VAL A 189 -24.63 5.99 4.20
C VAL A 189 -25.31 7.33 4.48
N SER A 190 -24.78 8.43 3.93
CA SER A 190 -25.39 9.75 4.06
C SER A 190 -26.77 9.84 3.39
N TYR A 191 -27.60 10.76 3.89
CA TYR A 191 -28.91 11.09 3.34
C TYR A 191 -28.81 12.04 2.12
N GLY A 192 -27.68 12.75 1.97
CA GLY A 192 -27.49 13.80 0.98
C GLY A 192 -26.93 13.32 -0.37
N ASN A 193 -26.84 14.25 -1.33
CA ASN A 193 -26.21 13.99 -2.62
C ASN A 193 -24.69 13.82 -2.47
N PHE A 194 -24.21 12.59 -2.46
CA PHE A 194 -22.78 12.26 -2.37
C PHE A 194 -22.03 12.33 -3.71
N LYS A 195 -22.66 12.78 -4.81
CA LYS A 195 -22.01 12.86 -6.15
C LYS A 195 -20.71 13.65 -6.13
N VAL A 196 -20.63 14.76 -5.39
CA VAL A 196 -19.39 15.56 -5.29
C VAL A 196 -18.26 14.74 -4.67
N ASN A 197 -18.55 13.98 -3.60
CA ASN A 197 -17.57 13.08 -2.98
C ASN A 197 -17.16 11.97 -3.95
N ALA A 198 -18.10 11.38 -4.69
CA ALA A 198 -17.81 10.36 -5.70
C ALA A 198 -16.91 10.90 -6.84
N ILE A 199 -17.24 12.06 -7.39
CA ILE A 199 -16.45 12.71 -8.45
C ILE A 199 -15.06 13.08 -7.94
N TYR A 200 -14.97 13.71 -6.77
CA TYR A 200 -13.69 14.11 -6.19
C TYR A 200 -12.82 12.88 -5.86
N GLY A 201 -13.40 11.84 -5.26
CA GLY A 201 -12.69 10.60 -4.97
C GLY A 201 -12.17 9.91 -6.22
N LEU A 202 -12.98 9.86 -7.28
CA LEU A 202 -12.54 9.34 -8.59
C LEU A 202 -11.42 10.20 -9.19
N MET A 203 -11.55 11.54 -9.13
CA MET A 203 -10.52 12.46 -9.60
C MET A 203 -9.19 12.26 -8.87
N VAL A 204 -9.20 12.11 -7.54
CA VAL A 204 -7.98 11.85 -6.77
C VAL A 204 -7.38 10.50 -7.12
N ALA A 205 -8.20 9.44 -7.23
CA ALA A 205 -7.75 8.11 -7.62
C ALA A 205 -7.11 8.11 -9.02
N LEU A 206 -7.71 8.83 -9.98
CA LEU A 206 -7.16 8.98 -11.33
C LEU A 206 -5.89 9.83 -11.31
N LEU A 207 -5.87 10.96 -10.60
CA LEU A 207 -4.71 11.86 -10.55
C LEU A 207 -3.49 11.17 -9.93
N ILE A 208 -3.65 10.44 -8.83
CA ILE A 208 -2.54 9.71 -8.21
C ILE A 208 -2.20 8.47 -9.05
N GLY A 209 -3.20 7.62 -9.32
CA GLY A 209 -3.00 6.33 -9.97
C GLY A 209 -2.48 6.45 -11.39
N VAL A 210 -3.12 7.26 -12.25
CA VAL A 210 -2.70 7.43 -13.64
C VAL A 210 -1.34 8.10 -13.72
N PHE A 211 -1.09 9.13 -12.90
CA PHE A 211 0.22 9.79 -12.89
C PHE A 211 1.34 8.80 -12.51
N ASP A 212 1.18 8.07 -11.42
CA ASP A 212 2.19 7.11 -10.94
C ASP A 212 2.40 5.99 -11.97
N ILE A 213 1.33 5.41 -12.52
CA ILE A 213 1.41 4.36 -13.54
C ILE A 213 2.07 4.87 -14.83
N CYS A 214 1.77 6.08 -15.27
CA CYS A 214 2.41 6.69 -16.45
C CYS A 214 3.91 6.87 -16.23
N CYS A 215 4.31 7.37 -15.06
CA CYS A 215 5.72 7.52 -14.71
C CYS A 215 6.44 6.16 -14.64
N ILE A 216 5.82 5.15 -14.01
CA ILE A 216 6.35 3.78 -13.96
C ILE A 216 6.49 3.21 -15.38
N SER A 217 5.46 3.33 -16.20
CA SER A 217 5.43 2.80 -17.57
C SER A 217 6.48 3.46 -18.46
N MET A 218 6.65 4.78 -18.35
CA MET A 218 7.69 5.52 -19.06
C MET A 218 9.10 5.06 -18.62
N SER A 219 9.33 4.97 -17.30
CA SER A 219 10.60 4.49 -16.74
C SER A 219 10.94 3.09 -17.27
N TYR A 220 10.02 2.14 -17.20
CA TYR A 220 10.24 0.77 -17.68
C TYR A 220 10.36 0.68 -19.20
N THR A 221 9.64 1.50 -19.96
CA THR A 221 9.82 1.58 -21.42
C THR A 221 11.24 2.02 -21.78
N MET A 222 11.76 3.03 -21.07
CA MET A 222 13.13 3.50 -21.29
C MET A 222 14.18 2.48 -20.83
N ILE A 223 13.95 1.81 -19.70
CA ILE A 223 14.80 0.70 -19.24
C ILE A 223 14.84 -0.42 -20.29
N LEU A 224 13.68 -0.83 -20.81
CA LEU A 224 13.59 -1.87 -21.83
C LEU A 224 14.36 -1.47 -23.09
N ARG A 225 14.22 -0.22 -23.55
CA ARG A 225 14.99 0.30 -24.69
C ARG A 225 16.50 0.25 -24.45
N ALA A 226 16.96 0.69 -23.27
CA ALA A 226 18.37 0.64 -22.91
C ALA A 226 18.89 -0.80 -22.83
N VAL A 227 18.14 -1.72 -22.22
CA VAL A 227 18.53 -3.12 -22.08
C VAL A 227 18.57 -3.83 -23.44
N VAL A 228 17.60 -3.61 -24.32
CA VAL A 228 17.59 -4.20 -25.67
C VAL A 228 18.76 -3.72 -26.51
N SER A 229 19.28 -2.52 -26.26
CA SER A 229 20.47 -1.98 -26.94
C SER A 229 21.80 -2.61 -26.50
N LEU A 230 21.81 -3.40 -25.41
CA LEU A 230 23.00 -4.09 -24.94
C LEU A 230 23.34 -5.27 -25.86
N SER A 231 24.60 -5.36 -26.27
CA SER A 231 25.10 -6.41 -27.16
C SER A 231 25.19 -7.80 -26.51
N SER A 232 25.33 -7.88 -25.18
CA SER A 232 25.50 -9.14 -24.45
C SER A 232 24.19 -9.67 -23.84
N ALA A 233 23.90 -10.96 -24.03
CA ALA A 233 22.80 -11.66 -23.38
C ALA A 233 22.92 -11.67 -21.85
N ASP A 234 24.14 -11.82 -21.33
CA ASP A 234 24.40 -11.83 -19.88
C ASP A 234 24.16 -10.45 -19.26
N ALA A 235 24.56 -9.38 -19.98
CA ALA A 235 24.29 -8.01 -19.54
C ALA A 235 22.78 -7.73 -19.49
N ARG A 236 22.01 -8.24 -20.46
CA ARG A 236 20.54 -8.16 -20.47
C ARG A 236 19.91 -8.92 -19.30
N HIS A 237 20.31 -10.16 -19.07
CA HIS A 237 19.81 -10.97 -17.96
C HIS A 237 20.11 -10.32 -16.60
N LYS A 238 21.32 -9.78 -16.43
CA LYS A 238 21.72 -9.08 -15.21
C LYS A 238 20.84 -7.84 -14.96
N ALA A 239 20.55 -7.06 -16.01
CA ALA A 239 19.70 -5.88 -15.89
C ALA A 239 18.23 -6.23 -15.56
N PHE A 240 17.68 -7.30 -16.13
CA PHE A 240 16.33 -7.75 -15.75
C PHE A 240 16.28 -8.31 -14.32
N SER A 241 17.32 -9.03 -13.91
CA SER A 241 17.41 -9.58 -12.56
C SER A 241 17.38 -8.50 -11.47
N THR A 242 17.90 -7.28 -11.73
CA THR A 242 17.89 -6.18 -10.76
C THR A 242 16.54 -5.44 -10.69
N CYS A 243 15.68 -5.61 -11.69
CA CYS A 243 14.34 -5.03 -11.76
C CYS A 243 13.24 -6.00 -11.32
N THR A 244 13.53 -7.31 -11.26
CA THR A 244 12.53 -8.36 -11.05
C THR A 244 11.75 -8.17 -9.74
N SER A 245 12.43 -7.88 -8.63
CA SER A 245 11.76 -7.65 -7.34
C SER A 245 10.78 -6.49 -7.40
N HIS A 246 11.16 -5.39 -8.05
CA HIS A 246 10.31 -4.22 -8.18
C HIS A 246 9.14 -4.46 -9.16
N ILE A 247 9.36 -5.15 -10.28
CA ILE A 247 8.27 -5.55 -11.19
C ILE A 247 7.26 -6.45 -10.46
N CYS A 248 7.72 -7.39 -9.65
CA CYS A 248 6.85 -8.22 -8.80
C CYS A 248 6.04 -7.36 -7.82
N ALA A 249 6.67 -6.41 -7.13
CA ALA A 249 5.97 -5.50 -6.22
C ALA A 249 4.89 -4.67 -6.96
N ILE A 250 5.22 -4.08 -8.11
CA ILE A 250 4.26 -3.36 -8.97
C ILE A 250 3.09 -4.27 -9.36
N ALA A 251 3.35 -5.50 -9.80
CA ALA A 251 2.30 -6.43 -10.19
C ALA A 251 1.40 -6.79 -9.00
N ILE A 252 1.98 -7.04 -7.83
CA ILE A 252 1.24 -7.39 -6.61
C ILE A 252 0.36 -6.23 -6.14
N THR A 253 0.80 -4.98 -6.28
CA THR A 253 0.00 -3.80 -5.91
C THR A 253 -1.07 -3.48 -6.95
N TYR A 254 -0.71 -3.37 -8.23
CA TYR A 254 -1.65 -2.84 -9.24
C TYR A 254 -2.63 -3.88 -9.80
N VAL A 255 -2.27 -5.17 -9.90
CA VAL A 255 -3.19 -6.19 -10.46
C VAL A 255 -4.47 -6.32 -9.63
N PRO A 256 -4.41 -6.48 -8.29
CA PRO A 256 -5.62 -6.51 -7.46
C PRO A 256 -6.38 -5.17 -7.47
N ALA A 257 -5.68 -4.03 -7.58
CA ALA A 257 -6.30 -2.71 -7.68
C ALA A 257 -7.16 -2.59 -8.94
N PHE A 258 -6.60 -2.95 -10.09
CA PHE A 258 -7.33 -2.97 -11.37
C PHE A 258 -8.49 -3.95 -11.32
N PHE A 259 -8.27 -5.16 -10.80
CA PHE A 259 -9.34 -6.14 -10.65
C PHE A 259 -10.50 -5.59 -9.81
N THR A 260 -10.21 -4.94 -8.67
CA THR A 260 -11.22 -4.32 -7.82
C THR A 260 -11.99 -3.22 -8.55
N PHE A 261 -11.27 -2.36 -9.27
CA PHE A 261 -11.87 -1.27 -10.05
C PHE A 261 -12.79 -1.79 -11.15
N PHE A 262 -12.33 -2.75 -11.95
CA PHE A 262 -13.12 -3.34 -13.03
C PHE A 262 -14.30 -4.15 -12.48
N ALA A 263 -14.10 -4.94 -11.43
CA ALA A 263 -15.16 -5.68 -10.77
C ALA A 263 -16.24 -4.75 -10.22
N HIS A 264 -15.89 -3.65 -9.55
CA HIS A 264 -16.88 -2.71 -9.02
C HIS A 264 -17.59 -1.90 -10.13
N ARG A 265 -16.90 -1.58 -11.24
CA ARG A 265 -17.46 -0.76 -12.33
C ARG A 265 -18.29 -1.55 -13.34
N PHE A 266 -17.88 -2.78 -13.65
CA PHE A 266 -18.45 -3.63 -14.71
C PHE A 266 -19.04 -4.95 -14.20
N GLY A 267 -18.77 -5.34 -12.95
CA GLY A 267 -19.24 -6.61 -12.36
C GLY A 267 -20.73 -6.65 -12.00
N GLY A 268 -21.45 -5.53 -12.09
CA GLY A 268 -22.91 -5.46 -11.98
C GLY A 268 -23.50 -6.24 -10.79
N HIS A 269 -24.65 -6.88 -11.00
CA HIS A 269 -25.31 -7.79 -10.03
C HIS A 269 -24.66 -9.20 -9.97
N ASN A 270 -23.65 -9.48 -10.79
CA ASN A 270 -23.11 -10.83 -10.95
C ASN A 270 -22.03 -11.18 -9.92
N ILE A 271 -21.42 -10.17 -9.26
CA ILE A 271 -20.41 -10.39 -8.23
C ILE A 271 -21.03 -10.05 -6.86
N PRO A 272 -21.13 -11.01 -5.93
CA PRO A 272 -21.67 -10.75 -4.60
C PRO A 272 -20.86 -9.71 -3.81
N HIS A 273 -21.55 -8.92 -2.99
CA HIS A 273 -20.94 -7.84 -2.18
C HIS A 273 -19.82 -8.34 -1.25
N HIS A 274 -19.91 -9.58 -0.75
CA HIS A 274 -18.87 -10.18 0.09
C HIS A 274 -17.56 -10.39 -0.65
N ILE A 275 -17.59 -10.69 -1.96
CA ILE A 275 -16.37 -10.85 -2.78
C ILE A 275 -15.67 -9.52 -2.93
N HIS A 276 -16.41 -8.43 -3.19
CA HIS A 276 -15.81 -7.09 -3.27
C HIS A 276 -15.07 -6.70 -2.00
N ILE A 277 -15.63 -7.00 -0.82
CA ILE A 277 -14.98 -6.69 0.46
C ILE A 277 -13.75 -7.57 0.67
N ILE A 278 -13.85 -8.89 0.42
CA ILE A 278 -12.69 -9.79 0.56
C ILE A 278 -11.55 -9.34 -0.34
N VAL A 279 -11.85 -9.04 -1.61
CA VAL A 279 -10.88 -8.56 -2.59
C VAL A 279 -10.29 -7.20 -2.16
N ALA A 280 -11.09 -6.28 -1.62
CA ALA A 280 -10.59 -5.01 -1.11
C ALA A 280 -9.59 -5.18 0.05
N ASN A 281 -9.83 -6.15 0.94
CA ASN A 281 -8.90 -6.46 2.03
C ASN A 281 -7.65 -7.19 1.52
N ILE A 282 -7.79 -8.09 0.55
CA ILE A 282 -6.63 -8.75 -0.10
C ILE A 282 -5.78 -7.71 -0.82
N TYR A 283 -6.40 -6.79 -1.56
CA TYR A 283 -5.71 -5.68 -2.22
C TYR A 283 -4.87 -4.87 -1.22
N LEU A 284 -5.42 -4.60 -0.03
CA LEU A 284 -4.73 -3.81 0.98
C LEU A 284 -3.59 -4.56 1.69
N LEU A 285 -3.71 -5.87 1.85
CA LEU A 285 -2.81 -6.68 2.69
C LEU A 285 -1.80 -7.51 1.92
N LEU A 286 -2.10 -7.81 0.65
CA LEU A 286 -1.22 -8.61 -0.19
C LEU A 286 0.11 -7.92 -0.45
N PRO A 287 0.18 -6.62 -0.82
CA PRO A 287 1.48 -5.95 -1.00
C PRO A 287 2.30 -5.91 0.29
N PRO A 288 1.79 -5.44 1.45
CA PRO A 288 2.53 -5.48 2.70
C PRO A 288 3.06 -6.86 3.09
N THR A 289 2.32 -7.93 2.79
CA THR A 289 2.74 -9.30 3.12
C THR A 289 3.81 -9.81 2.16
N MET A 290 3.66 -9.53 0.87
CA MET A 290 4.51 -10.12 -0.18
C MET A 290 5.76 -9.31 -0.49
N ASN A 291 5.71 -7.98 -0.34
CA ASN A 291 6.87 -7.09 -0.55
C ASN A 291 8.12 -7.59 0.19
N PRO A 292 8.10 -7.82 1.53
CA PRO A 292 9.29 -8.28 2.24
C PRO A 292 9.78 -9.66 1.78
N ILE A 293 8.88 -10.56 1.38
CA ILE A 293 9.25 -11.88 0.85
C ILE A 293 9.94 -11.73 -0.51
N VAL A 294 9.38 -10.93 -1.41
CA VAL A 294 9.94 -10.66 -2.73
C VAL A 294 11.31 -10.02 -2.60
N TYR A 295 11.45 -8.97 -1.79
CA TYR A 295 12.72 -8.29 -1.58
C TYR A 295 13.73 -9.18 -0.85
N GLY A 296 13.33 -9.93 0.17
CA GLY A 296 14.20 -10.84 0.92
C GLY A 296 14.72 -12.03 0.11
N VAL A 297 13.88 -12.64 -0.74
CA VAL A 297 14.27 -13.80 -1.56
C VAL A 297 15.12 -13.36 -2.76
N LYS A 298 14.72 -12.26 -3.43
CA LYS A 298 15.32 -11.85 -4.71
C LYS A 298 16.48 -10.87 -4.57
N THR A 299 16.61 -10.17 -3.44
CA THR A 299 17.69 -9.20 -3.24
C THR A 299 18.81 -9.83 -2.42
N LYS A 300 19.95 -10.08 -3.07
CA LYS A 300 21.11 -10.75 -2.46
C LYS A 300 21.56 -10.05 -1.16
N GLN A 301 21.63 -8.72 -1.16
CA GLN A 301 22.10 -7.95 -0.01
C GLN A 301 21.13 -8.04 1.18
N ILE A 302 19.81 -8.06 0.93
CA ILE A 302 18.81 -8.26 1.99
C ILE A 302 18.90 -9.69 2.52
N ARG A 303 19.03 -10.68 1.63
CA ARG A 303 19.19 -12.08 2.02
C ARG A 303 20.42 -12.30 2.90
N GLU A 304 21.57 -11.75 2.50
CA GLU A 304 22.81 -11.82 3.27
C GLU A 304 22.67 -11.11 4.62
N GLY A 305 22.02 -9.95 4.65
CA GLY A 305 21.71 -9.22 5.88
C GLY A 305 20.78 -10.01 6.83
N VAL A 306 19.74 -10.66 6.30
CA VAL A 306 18.84 -11.53 7.08
C VAL A 306 19.58 -12.77 7.62
N ILE A 307 20.41 -13.41 6.79
CA ILE A 307 21.24 -14.56 7.20
C ILE A 307 22.17 -14.14 8.34
N LYS A 308 22.88 -13.01 8.20
CA LYS A 308 23.77 -12.46 9.24
C LYS A 308 22.99 -12.14 10.52
N PHE A 309 21.80 -11.56 10.39
CA PHE A 309 20.93 -11.25 11.53
C PHE A 309 20.44 -12.51 12.26
N LEU A 310 19.99 -13.54 11.53
CA LEU A 310 19.45 -14.77 12.10
C LEU A 310 20.52 -15.71 12.66
N LEU A 311 21.69 -15.78 12.03
CA LEU A 311 22.77 -16.71 12.40
C LEU A 311 23.84 -16.06 13.29
N GLY A 312 23.88 -14.73 13.39
CA GLY A 312 24.97 -13.98 14.04
C GLY A 312 26.31 -14.20 13.33
N ASP A 313 27.36 -13.47 13.73
CA ASP A 313 28.75 -13.61 13.21
C ASP A 313 29.41 -15.00 13.40
N ARG A 314 28.64 -16.06 13.69
CA ARG A 314 29.13 -17.42 13.96
C ARG A 314 29.34 -18.29 12.72
N LEU A 315 29.53 -17.70 11.55
CA LEU A 315 30.19 -18.36 10.42
C LEU A 315 30.90 -17.30 9.57
N SER A 316 32.07 -16.88 10.04
CA SER A 316 33.15 -16.51 9.14
C SER A 316 33.40 -17.71 8.20
N LEU A 317 32.79 -17.67 7.01
CA LEU A 317 33.18 -18.55 5.91
C LEU A 317 34.71 -18.52 5.79
N PRO A 318 35.40 -19.67 5.74
CA PRO A 318 36.84 -19.68 5.58
C PRO A 318 37.16 -18.93 4.29
N LYS A 319 38.00 -17.90 4.38
CA LYS A 319 38.69 -17.39 3.21
C LYS A 319 39.52 -18.56 2.66
N THR A 320 39.05 -19.19 1.59
CA THR A 320 39.91 -19.98 0.72
C THR A 320 40.91 -19.02 0.10
N ASN A 321 42.07 -18.90 0.76
CA ASN A 321 43.29 -18.42 0.12
C ASN A 321 43.71 -19.50 -0.89
N GLU A 322 43.46 -19.27 -2.17
CA GLU A 322 44.26 -19.91 -3.22
C GLU A 322 45.43 -18.98 -3.53
N SER A 323 46.60 -19.46 -3.11
CA SER A 323 47.92 -19.09 -3.62
C SER A 323 48.12 -19.60 -5.04
#